data_AF-A0A925JK83-F1
#
_entry.id   AF-A0A925JK83-F1
#
_cell.length_a   1.000
_cell.length_b   1.000
_cell.length_c   1.000
_cell.angle_alpha   90.00
_cell.angle_beta   90.00
_cell.angle_gamma   90.00
#
_symmetry.space_group_name_H-M   'P 1'
#
loop_
_entity.id
_entity.type
_entity.pdbx_description
1 polymer ?
#
loop_
_entity_poly.entity_id
_entity_poly.type
_entity_poly.pdbx_seq_one_letter_code
_entity_poly.pdbx_strand_id
1 'polypeptide(L)' 'QPRVLREPAPAVTLSAFGADGLEFNVGFWIEDPENGQGNLRSDINLAILAALRQNQIDIPYPQRVVHQR' A
#
# COMPACT_ATOMS: atom_id res chain seq x y z
N GLN A 1 9.61 0.53 -11.11
CA GLN A 1 8.38 0.37 -11.92
C GLN A 1 8.38 1.42 -13.03
N PRO A 2 8.65 1.05 -14.30
CA PRO A 2 8.84 2.01 -15.39
C PRO A 2 7.61 2.82 -15.80
N ARG A 3 6.39 2.28 -15.58
CA ARG A 3 5.14 2.94 -15.99
C ARG A 3 4.67 4.05 -15.05
N VAL A 4 5.34 4.21 -13.91
CA VAL A 4 5.03 5.24 -12.93
C VAL A 4 5.84 6.50 -13.24
N LEU A 5 5.15 7.63 -13.35
CA LEU A 5 5.76 8.93 -13.58
C LEU A 5 6.70 9.32 -12.43
N ARG A 6 7.81 9.97 -12.80
CA ARG A 6 8.73 10.59 -11.85
C ARG A 6 8.32 12.01 -11.49
N GLU A 7 7.63 12.69 -12.39
CA GLU A 7 7.10 14.03 -12.20
C GLU A 7 5.67 14.10 -12.77
N PRO A 8 4.65 14.41 -11.96
CA PRO A 8 4.69 14.47 -10.49
C PRO A 8 5.13 13.14 -9.84
N ALA A 9 5.96 13.24 -8.80
CA ALA A 9 6.50 12.08 -8.11
C ALA A 9 5.43 11.32 -7.30
N PRO A 10 5.61 10.01 -7.08
CA PRO A 10 4.78 9.26 -6.14
C PRO A 10 4.89 9.83 -4.74
N ALA A 11 3.79 9.79 -4.00
CA ALA A 11 3.71 10.26 -2.63
C ALA A 11 3.01 9.24 -1.74
N VAL A 12 3.40 9.23 -0.47
CA VAL A 12 2.74 8.45 0.58
C VAL A 12 2.26 9.43 1.65
N THR A 13 1.01 9.28 2.07
CA THR A 13 0.44 10.08 3.16
C THR A 13 -0.11 9.18 4.26
N LEU A 14 0.15 9.53 5.52
CA LEU A 14 -0.53 8.95 6.67
C LEU A 14 -1.96 9.51 6.68
N SER A 15 -2.94 8.66 6.37
CA SER A 15 -4.34 9.07 6.22
C SER A 15 -5.09 9.03 7.53
N ALA A 16 -4.81 8.05 8.40
CA ALA A 16 -5.47 7.90 9.67
C ALA A 16 -4.66 7.06 10.67
N PHE A 17 -4.98 7.22 11.95
CA PHE A 17 -4.71 6.23 12.99
C PHE A 17 -5.94 5.31 13.06
N GLY A 18 -5.84 4.14 12.43
CA GLY A 18 -6.90 3.14 12.42
C GLY A 18 -7.00 2.37 13.74
N ALA A 19 -8.04 1.55 13.87
CA ALA A 19 -8.29 0.77 15.09
C ALA A 19 -7.16 -0.23 15.41
N ASP A 20 -6.54 -0.79 14.37
CA ASP A 20 -5.52 -1.84 14.48
C ASP A 20 -4.15 -1.42 13.92
N GLY A 21 -3.94 -0.12 13.61
CA GLY A 21 -2.67 0.34 13.04
C GLY A 21 -2.72 1.70 12.35
N LEU A 22 -1.67 2.00 11.59
CA LEU A 22 -1.57 3.22 10.78
C LEU A 22 -2.09 2.97 9.37
N GLU A 23 -2.90 3.88 8.84
CA GLU A 23 -3.38 3.81 7.46
C GLU A 23 -2.56 4.75 6.56
N PHE A 24 -2.06 4.22 5.46
CA PHE A 24 -1.29 5.00 4.48
C PHE A 24 -1.94 4.95 3.10
N ASN A 25 -2.01 6.10 2.45
CA ASN A 25 -2.39 6.21 1.05
C ASN A 25 -1.13 6.37 0.19
N VAL A 26 -1.02 5.52 -0.84
CA VAL A 26 0.04 5.62 -1.85
C VAL A 26 -0.55 6.16 -3.14
N GLY A 27 -0.13 7.37 -3.52
CA GLY A 27 -0.54 8.05 -4.74
C GLY A 27 0.59 8.06 -5.77
N PHE A 28 0.28 7.74 -7.01
CA PHE A 28 1.21 7.80 -8.13
C PHE A 28 0.47 8.02 -9.45
N TRP A 29 1.19 8.56 -10.43
CA TRP A 29 0.68 8.82 -11.77
C TRP A 29 1.30 7.84 -12.77
N ILE A 30 0.59 7.53 -13.84
CA ILE A 30 0.99 6.55 -14.85
C ILE A 30 0.84 7.15 -16.24
N GLU A 31 1.75 6.81 -17.16
CA GLU A 31 1.78 7.38 -18.51
C GLU A 31 0.70 6.78 -19.43
N ASP A 32 0.36 5.51 -19.23
CA ASP A 32 -0.40 4.71 -20.19
C ASP A 32 -1.55 3.93 -19.52
N PRO A 33 -2.55 4.63 -18.93
CA PRO A 33 -3.65 3.99 -18.21
C PRO A 33 -4.46 2.98 -19.05
N GLU A 34 -4.45 3.12 -20.38
CA GLU A 34 -5.12 2.24 -21.34
C GLU A 34 -4.51 0.83 -21.41
N ASN A 35 -3.21 0.67 -21.09
CA ASN A 35 -2.53 -0.64 -21.08
C ASN A 35 -2.80 -1.45 -19.81
N GLY A 36 -3.85 -1.09 -19.08
CA GLY A 36 -4.31 -1.78 -17.89
C GLY A 36 -3.58 -1.35 -16.62
N GLN A 37 -4.36 -1.11 -15.57
CA GLN A 37 -3.89 -0.58 -14.28
C GLN A 37 -3.78 -1.68 -13.22
N GLY A 38 -4.52 -2.78 -13.37
CA GLY A 38 -4.59 -3.86 -12.38
C GLY A 38 -3.24 -4.54 -12.13
N ASN A 39 -2.55 -4.95 -13.20
CA ASN A 39 -1.24 -5.60 -13.10
C ASN A 39 -0.20 -4.67 -12.49
N LEU A 40 -0.17 -3.41 -12.93
CA LEU A 40 0.72 -2.38 -12.41
C LEU A 40 0.51 -2.14 -10.90
N ARG A 41 -0.75 -2.02 -10.47
CA ARG A 41 -1.09 -1.87 -9.05
C ARG A 41 -0.69 -3.10 -8.24
N SER A 42 -0.89 -4.30 -8.79
CA SER A 42 -0.47 -5.56 -8.16
C SER A 42 1.05 -5.60 -7.94
N ASP A 43 1.84 -5.27 -8.96
CA ASP A 43 3.31 -5.23 -8.88
C ASP A 43 3.80 -4.26 -7.80
N ILE A 44 3.19 -3.07 -7.72
CA ILE A 44 3.51 -2.07 -6.71
C ILE A 44 3.14 -2.59 -5.31
N ASN A 45 1.96 -3.17 -5.13
CA ASN A 45 1.54 -3.74 -3.86
C ASN A 45 2.46 -4.89 -3.39
N LEU A 46 2.90 -5.76 -4.31
CA LEU A 46 3.85 -6.82 -4.01
C LEU A 46 5.22 -6.28 -3.61
N ALA A 47 5.69 -5.20 -4.26
CA ALA A 47 6.93 -4.53 -3.89
C ALA A 47 6.83 -3.89 -2.49
N ILE A 48 5.69 -3.26 -2.16
CA ILE A 48 5.42 -2.72 -0.82
C ILE A 48 5.44 -3.85 0.21
N LEU A 49 4.72 -4.95 -0.04
CA LEU A 49 4.67 -6.11 0.86
C LEU A 49 6.07 -6.71 1.09
N ALA A 50 6.88 -6.84 0.04
CA ALA A 50 8.25 -7.31 0.15
C ALA A 50 9.11 -6.36 1.00
N ALA A 51 8.99 -5.05 0.80
CA ALA A 51 9.72 -4.04 1.57
C ALA A 51 9.33 -4.05 3.05
N LEU A 52 8.03 -4.15 3.36
CA LEU A 52 7.55 -4.27 4.75
C LEU A 52 8.14 -5.50 5.44
N ARG A 53 8.09 -6.66 4.77
CA ARG A 53 8.67 -7.91 5.29
C ARG A 53 10.18 -7.82 5.51
N GLN A 54 10.91 -7.22 4.57
CA GLN A 54 12.37 -7.03 4.69
C GLN A 54 12.74 -6.14 5.88
N ASN A 55 11.88 -5.16 6.21
CA ASN A 55 12.06 -4.28 7.35
C ASN A 55 11.41 -4.80 8.63
N GLN A 56 10.99 -6.07 8.66
CA GLN A 56 10.37 -6.72 9.84
C GLN A 56 9.13 -5.96 10.35
N ILE A 57 8.39 -5.33 9.43
CA ILE A 57 7.12 -4.68 9.73
C ILE A 57 6.02 -5.72 9.55
N ASP A 58 5.47 -6.19 10.67
CA ASP A 58 4.34 -7.11 10.68
C ASP A 58 3.05 -6.40 10.29
N ILE A 59 2.27 -7.06 9.42
CA ILE A 59 0.94 -6.59 9.04
C ILE A 59 -0.06 -7.27 9.98
N PRO A 60 -0.71 -6.53 10.88
CA PRO A 60 -1.63 -7.12 11.84
C PRO A 60 -2.84 -7.72 11.12
N TYR A 61 -3.22 -8.93 11.54
CA TYR A 61 -4.53 -9.47 11.19
C TYR A 61 -5.60 -8.76 12.03
N PRO A 62 -6.81 -8.54 11.49
CA PRO A 62 -7.91 -7.94 12.25
C PRO A 62 -8.11 -8.67 13.58
N GLN A 63 -7.98 -7.95 14.69
CA GLN A 63 -8.17 -8.52 16.01
C GLN A 63 -9.65 -8.40 16.38
N ARG A 64 -10.28 -9.51 16.80
CA ARG A 64 -11.63 -9.49 17.38
C ARG A 64 -11.56 -10.01 18.81
N VAL A 65 -11.84 -9.14 19.77
CA VAL A 65 -11.91 -9.54 21.18
C VAL A 65 -13.26 -10.18 21.46
N VAL A 66 -13.27 -11.48 21.75
CA VAL A 66 -14.46 -12.19 22.21
C VAL A 66 -14.61 -11.97 23.72
N HIS A 67 -15.68 -11.30 24.13
CA HIS A 67 -16.02 -11.16 25.54
C HIS A 67 -16.90 -12.34 25.96
N GLN A 68 -16.37 -13.28 26.74
CA GLN A 68 -17.18 -14.29 27.42
C GLN A 68 -17.67 -13.72 28.75
N ARG A 69 -18.98 -13.81 29.00
CA ARG A 69 -19.60 -13.50 30.29
C ARG A 69 -19.65 -14.74 31.16
#